data_AF-A0A9Q8V3Y2-F1
#
_entry.id   AF-A0A9Q8V3Y2-F1
#
_cell.length_a   1.000
_cell.length_b   1.000
_cell.length_c   1.000
_cell.angle_alpha   90.00
_cell.angle_beta   90.00
_cell.angle_gamma   90.00
#
_symmetry.space_group_name_H-M   'P 1'
#
loop_
_entity.id
_entity.type
_entity.pdbx_description
1 polymer ?
#
loop_
_entity_poly.entity_id
_entity_poly.type
_entity_poly.pdbx_seq_one_letter_code
_entity_poly.pdbx_strand_id
1 'polypeptide(L)'
;MQQKKFLLQRDADAIHQLPTTQQFNSQNEQLKRRLQTQPIKAIELMYLLKIPLDKSGVTINHWRPISTAENQYYLEVSGDYFQIINFLELVVQALPTLILDKLLLQPKKGELFGLFTLTLFKDEKNNASEQ
;
A
#
# COMPACT_ATOMS: atom_id res chain seq x y z
N MET A 1 -8.87 38.88 -21.47
CA MET A 1 -7.87 38.22 -22.37
C MET A 1 -6.50 38.00 -21.73
N GLN A 2 -6.01 38.85 -20.82
CA GLN A 2 -4.68 38.70 -20.20
C GLN A 2 -4.55 37.50 -19.24
N GLN A 3 -5.59 37.16 -18.47
CA GLN A 3 -5.57 36.01 -17.55
C GLN A 3 -5.43 34.65 -18.26
N LYS A 4 -6.02 34.48 -19.45
CA LYS A 4 -5.88 33.24 -20.26
C LYS A 4 -4.45 33.05 -20.77
N LYS A 5 -3.74 34.14 -21.14
CA LYS A 5 -2.34 34.07 -21.58
C LYS A 5 -1.40 33.69 -20.42
N PHE A 6 -1.69 34.15 -19.21
CA PHE A 6 -0.89 33.83 -18.02
C PHE A 6 -1.02 32.37 -17.57
N LEU A 7 -2.23 31.80 -17.67
CA LEU A 7 -2.46 30.37 -17.40
C LEU A 7 -1.73 29.47 -18.41
N LEU A 8 -1.82 29.79 -19.71
CA LEU A 8 -1.13 29.03 -20.76
C LEU A 8 0.40 29.08 -20.65
N GLN A 9 0.98 30.20 -20.19
CA GLN A 9 2.42 30.28 -19.91
C GLN A 9 2.82 29.44 -18.71
N ARG A 10 2.06 29.46 -17.61
CA ARG A 10 2.31 28.58 -16.47
C ARG A 10 2.23 27.10 -16.81
N ASP A 11 1.26 26.71 -17.65
CA ASP A 11 1.11 25.33 -18.10
C ASP A 11 2.29 24.90 -19.00
N ALA A 12 2.75 25.78 -19.88
CA ALA A 12 3.93 25.54 -20.72
C ALA A 12 5.23 25.43 -19.88
N ASP A 13 5.41 26.32 -18.90
CA ASP A 13 6.55 26.29 -18.00
C ASP A 13 6.55 25.05 -17.09
N ALA A 14 5.38 24.55 -16.69
CA ALA A 14 5.23 23.33 -15.90
C ALA A 14 5.68 22.08 -16.67
N ILE A 15 5.40 22.01 -17.98
CA ILE A 15 5.83 20.88 -18.83
C ILE A 15 7.36 20.82 -18.93
N HIS A 16 8.04 21.97 -18.96
CA HIS A 16 9.50 22.05 -18.98
C HIS A 16 10.17 21.72 -17.64
N GLN A 17 9.40 21.61 -16.55
CA GLN A 17 9.86 21.20 -15.23
C GLN A 17 9.65 19.69 -14.98
N LEU A 18 8.96 18.98 -15.88
CA LEU A 18 8.77 17.55 -15.75
C LEU A 18 10.09 16.81 -16.06
N PRO A 19 10.48 15.82 -15.24
CA PRO A 19 11.63 14.99 -15.55
C PRO A 19 11.39 14.25 -16.86
N THR A 20 12.44 14.05 -17.64
CA THR A 20 12.38 13.10 -18.77
C THR A 20 12.02 11.71 -18.24
N THR A 21 11.41 10.86 -19.09
CA THR A 21 11.09 9.47 -18.71
C THR A 21 12.30 8.71 -18.17
N GLN A 22 13.49 8.96 -18.72
CA GLN A 22 14.73 8.33 -18.27
C GLN A 22 15.16 8.83 -16.88
N GLN A 23 15.04 10.13 -16.61
CA GLN A 23 15.31 10.71 -15.28
C GLN A 23 14.31 10.18 -14.25
N PHE A 24 13.02 10.14 -14.58
CA PHE A 24 11.99 9.57 -13.72
C PHE A 24 12.27 8.10 -13.42
N ASN A 25 12.55 7.29 -14.44
CA ASN A 25 12.84 5.86 -14.25
C ASN A 25 14.11 5.66 -13.40
N SER A 26 15.16 6.45 -13.60
CA SER A 26 16.36 6.39 -12.77
C SER A 26 16.07 6.76 -11.31
N GLN A 27 15.27 7.80 -11.07
CA GLN A 27 14.86 8.22 -9.74
C GLN A 27 13.97 7.16 -9.06
N ASN A 28 13.06 6.55 -9.81
CA ASN A 28 12.21 5.46 -9.33
C ASN A 28 13.04 4.22 -8.97
N GLU A 29 13.99 3.82 -9.81
CA GLU A 29 14.88 2.69 -9.52
C GLU A 29 15.85 2.99 -8.36
N GLN A 30 16.24 4.25 -8.15
CA GLN A 30 16.98 4.66 -6.96
C GLN A 30 16.10 4.63 -5.70
N LEU A 31 14.84 5.06 -5.82
CA LEU A 31 13.87 5.01 -4.73
C LEU A 31 13.57 3.57 -4.34
N LYS A 32 13.28 2.68 -5.29
CA LYS A 32 13.12 1.23 -5.07
C LYS A 32 14.33 0.61 -4.40
N ARG A 33 15.55 0.98 -4.82
CA ARG A 33 16.80 0.52 -4.18
C ARG A 33 17.00 1.05 -2.77
N ARG A 34 16.60 2.29 -2.47
CA ARG A 34 16.64 2.83 -1.09
C ARG A 34 15.56 2.23 -0.21
N LEU A 35 14.43 1.87 -0.80
CA LEU A 35 13.35 1.16 -0.15
C LEU A 35 13.61 -0.34 -0.07
N GLN A 36 14.84 -0.82 -0.36
CA GLN A 36 15.24 -2.22 -0.53
C GLN A 36 14.40 -3.12 0.37
N THR A 37 13.34 -3.65 -0.23
CA THR A 37 12.30 -4.36 0.51
C THR A 37 12.85 -5.74 0.74
N GLN A 38 13.53 -5.95 1.87
CA GLN A 38 13.85 -7.32 2.28
C GLN A 38 12.53 -8.10 2.23
N PRO A 39 12.50 -9.28 1.59
CA PRO A 39 11.29 -10.05 1.48
C PRO A 39 10.76 -10.31 2.89
N ILE A 40 9.61 -9.73 3.21
CA ILE A 40 8.92 -10.00 4.47
C ILE A 40 8.44 -11.43 4.36
N LYS A 41 8.76 -12.27 5.35
CA LYS A 41 8.28 -13.65 5.31
C LYS A 41 6.77 -13.65 5.50
N ALA A 42 6.10 -14.57 4.83
CA ALA A 42 4.66 -14.74 4.91
C ALA A 42 4.14 -14.85 6.39
N ILE A 43 4.95 -15.45 7.27
CA ILE A 43 4.65 -15.56 8.71
C ILE A 43 4.72 -14.22 9.46
N GLU A 44 5.61 -13.32 9.04
CA GLU A 44 5.77 -11.99 9.63
C GLU A 44 4.54 -11.13 9.28
N LEU A 45 3.98 -11.24 8.08
CA LEU A 45 2.75 -10.53 7.71
C LEU A 45 1.59 -10.90 8.63
N MET A 46 1.36 -12.20 8.89
CA MET A 46 0.27 -12.63 9.78
C MET A 46 0.47 -12.13 11.22
N TYR A 47 1.72 -12.09 11.68
CA TYR A 47 2.04 -11.49 12.98
C TYR A 47 1.68 -10.00 13.02
N LEU A 48 2.04 -9.25 11.98
CA LEU A 48 1.73 -7.82 11.87
C LEU A 48 0.23 -7.54 11.79
N LEU A 49 -0.55 -8.42 11.15
CA LEU A 49 -1.99 -8.28 11.00
C LEU A 49 -2.79 -8.77 12.22
N LYS A 50 -2.16 -9.47 13.16
CA LYS A 50 -2.86 -10.06 14.32
C LYS A 50 -3.66 -9.03 15.11
N ILE A 51 -3.05 -7.91 15.49
CA ILE A 51 -3.72 -6.88 16.28
C ILE A 51 -4.88 -6.23 15.50
N PRO A 52 -4.71 -5.82 14.22
CA PRO A 52 -5.82 -5.36 13.39
C PRO A 52 -6.97 -6.38 13.29
N LEU A 53 -6.66 -7.67 13.12
CA LEU A 53 -7.68 -8.73 13.04
C LEU A 53 -8.48 -8.85 14.34
N ASP A 54 -7.79 -9.00 15.47
CA ASP A 54 -8.39 -9.18 16.78
C ASP A 54 -9.31 -8.00 17.16
N LYS A 55 -8.93 -6.77 16.78
CA LYS A 55 -9.68 -5.56 17.09
C LYS A 55 -10.84 -5.26 16.15
N SER A 56 -10.75 -5.69 14.89
CA SER A 56 -11.78 -5.39 13.89
C SER A 56 -12.89 -6.44 13.83
N GLY A 57 -12.59 -7.68 14.24
CA GLY A 57 -13.54 -8.79 14.17
C GLY A 57 -13.76 -9.34 12.76
N VAL A 58 -12.94 -8.94 11.78
CA VAL A 58 -12.97 -9.56 10.45
C VAL A 58 -12.30 -10.93 10.46
N THR A 59 -12.74 -11.81 9.57
CA THR A 59 -12.12 -13.12 9.36
C THR A 59 -11.30 -13.11 8.08
N ILE A 60 -10.05 -13.60 8.12
CA ILE A 60 -9.28 -13.86 6.89
C ILE A 60 -9.79 -15.16 6.27
N ASN A 61 -10.33 -15.07 5.06
CA ASN A 61 -10.79 -16.24 4.30
C ASN A 61 -9.66 -16.82 3.44
N HIS A 62 -8.88 -15.94 2.82
CA HIS A 62 -7.79 -16.34 1.94
C HIS A 62 -6.69 -15.28 1.94
N TRP A 63 -5.45 -15.74 1.84
CA TRP A 63 -4.33 -14.86 1.56
C TRP A 63 -3.25 -15.62 0.81
N ARG A 64 -2.47 -14.89 -0.01
CA ARG A 64 -1.34 -15.46 -0.74
C ARG A 64 -0.35 -14.37 -1.15
N PRO A 65 0.95 -14.68 -1.25
CA PRO A 65 1.89 -13.80 -1.93
C PRO A 65 1.51 -13.67 -3.42
N ILE A 66 1.56 -12.44 -3.93
CA ILE A 66 1.47 -12.13 -5.36
C ILE A 66 2.89 -12.04 -5.94
N SER A 67 3.76 -11.29 -5.26
CA SER A 67 5.17 -11.13 -5.61
C SER A 67 6.00 -11.03 -4.34
N THR A 68 6.89 -11.99 -4.11
CA THR A 68 7.79 -12.00 -2.95
C THR A 68 8.93 -10.99 -3.11
N ALA A 69 9.33 -10.69 -4.35
CA ALA A 69 10.33 -9.66 -4.63
C ALA A 69 9.81 -8.25 -4.32
N GLU A 70 8.51 -8.02 -4.53
CA GLU A 70 7.85 -6.72 -4.29
C GLU A 70 7.07 -6.68 -2.97
N ASN A 71 7.15 -7.72 -2.13
CA ASN A 71 6.39 -7.84 -0.89
C ASN A 71 4.88 -7.57 -1.06
N GLN A 72 4.31 -8.10 -2.13
CA GLN A 72 2.90 -7.96 -2.46
C GLN A 72 2.11 -9.18 -2.04
N TYR A 73 0.98 -8.95 -1.38
CA TYR A 73 0.11 -9.97 -0.83
C TYR A 73 -1.35 -9.68 -1.19
N TYR A 74 -2.04 -10.70 -1.67
CA TYR A 74 -3.49 -10.66 -1.80
C TYR A 74 -4.11 -11.10 -0.47
N LEU A 75 -5.10 -10.35 0.00
CA LEU A 75 -5.93 -10.71 1.14
C LEU A 75 -7.42 -10.66 0.77
N GLU A 76 -8.14 -11.65 1.28
CA GLU A 76 -9.59 -11.74 1.27
C GLU A 76 -10.09 -11.89 2.70
N VAL A 77 -10.91 -10.95 3.14
CA VAL A 77 -11.53 -10.95 4.47
C VAL A 77 -13.05 -10.93 4.38
N SER A 78 -13.75 -11.39 5.41
CA SER A 78 -15.19 -11.25 5.56
C SER A 78 -15.54 -10.59 6.89
N GLY A 79 -16.66 -9.87 6.87
CA GLY A 79 -17.19 -9.11 7.99
C GLY A 79 -18.29 -8.17 7.48
N ASP A 80 -18.90 -7.40 8.36
CA ASP A 80 -19.72 -6.27 7.91
C ASP A 80 -18.86 -5.13 7.37
N TYR A 81 -19.51 -4.14 6.74
CA TYR A 81 -18.82 -3.00 6.14
C TYR A 81 -17.93 -2.25 7.16
N PHE A 82 -18.43 -2.02 8.36
CA PHE A 82 -17.70 -1.26 9.38
C PHE A 82 -16.51 -2.03 9.92
N GLN A 83 -16.65 -3.34 10.11
CA GLN A 83 -15.55 -4.23 10.50
C GLN A 83 -14.44 -4.19 9.44
N ILE A 84 -14.79 -4.29 8.16
CA ILE A 84 -13.81 -4.26 7.06
C ILE A 84 -13.10 -2.90 7.00
N ILE A 85 -13.83 -1.78 7.05
CA ILE A 85 -13.19 -0.45 7.02
C ILE A 85 -12.29 -0.23 8.24
N ASN A 86 -12.77 -0.56 9.45
CA ASN A 86 -11.98 -0.46 10.67
C ASN A 86 -10.72 -1.33 10.62
N PHE A 87 -10.82 -2.54 10.06
CA PHE A 87 -9.66 -3.39 9.82
C PHE A 87 -8.62 -2.69 8.95
N LEU A 88 -9.01 -2.12 7.81
CA LEU A 88 -8.08 -1.44 6.90
C LEU A 88 -7.44 -0.21 7.56
N GLU A 89 -8.20 0.57 8.34
CA GLU A 89 -7.67 1.70 9.10
C GLU A 89 -6.61 1.25 10.12
N LEU A 90 -6.90 0.19 10.89
CA LEU A 90 -5.96 -0.38 11.86
C LEU A 90 -4.69 -0.92 11.19
N VAL A 91 -4.82 -1.51 10.00
CA VAL A 91 -3.67 -2.00 9.21
C VAL A 91 -2.77 -0.83 8.79
N VAL A 92 -3.34 0.24 8.23
CA VAL A 92 -2.57 1.42 7.80
C VAL A 92 -1.89 2.12 8.98
N GLN A 93 -2.55 2.17 10.15
CA GLN A 93 -1.97 2.74 11.37
C GLN A 93 -0.83 1.88 11.94
N ALA A 94 -0.99 0.55 11.95
CA ALA A 94 0.02 -0.36 12.46
C ALA A 94 1.24 -0.47 11.54
N LEU A 95 1.04 -0.28 10.23
CA LEU A 95 2.03 -0.47 9.19
C LEU A 95 2.12 0.78 8.30
N PRO A 96 2.76 1.87 8.76
CA PRO A 96 2.82 3.13 8.02
C PRO A 96 3.59 3.02 6.70
N THR A 97 4.40 1.97 6.53
CA THR A 97 5.11 1.65 5.29
C THR A 97 4.33 0.68 4.38
N LEU A 98 3.05 0.48 4.63
CA LEU A 98 2.17 -0.35 3.81
C LEU A 98 1.41 0.50 2.79
N ILE A 99 1.30 -0.02 1.57
CA ILE A 99 0.37 0.48 0.57
C ILE A 99 -0.76 -0.53 0.42
N LEU A 100 -1.99 -0.02 0.53
CA LEU A 100 -3.21 -0.76 0.23
C LEU A 100 -3.65 -0.40 -1.18
N ASP A 101 -3.83 -1.41 -2.02
CA ASP A 101 -4.23 -1.25 -3.41
C ASP A 101 -5.42 -2.18 -3.76
N LYS A 102 -6.20 -1.80 -4.78
CA LYS A 102 -7.28 -2.59 -5.37
C LYS A 102 -8.36 -3.06 -4.38
N LEU A 103 -8.78 -2.20 -3.45
CA LEU A 103 -9.91 -2.52 -2.56
C LEU A 103 -11.18 -2.76 -3.38
N LEU A 104 -11.73 -3.96 -3.25
CA LEU A 104 -13.04 -4.35 -3.78
C LEU A 104 -13.88 -4.91 -2.64
N LEU A 105 -15.08 -4.36 -2.46
CA LEU A 105 -16.09 -4.88 -1.55
C LEU A 105 -17.14 -5.62 -2.37
N GLN A 106 -17.36 -6.90 -2.06
CA GLN A 106 -18.32 -7.72 -2.80
C GLN A 106 -19.20 -8.55 -1.86
N PRO A 107 -20.54 -8.56 -2.04
CA PRO A 107 -21.40 -9.47 -1.33
C PRO A 107 -21.28 -10.89 -1.92
N LYS A 108 -21.16 -11.91 -1.06
CA LYS A 108 -21.07 -13.32 -1.46
C LYS A 108 -21.65 -14.20 -0.36
N LYS A 109 -22.58 -15.10 -0.73
CA LYS A 109 -23.21 -16.07 0.20
C LYS A 109 -23.83 -15.44 1.47
N GLY A 110 -24.34 -14.21 1.38
CA GLY A 110 -24.95 -13.52 2.52
C GLY A 110 -23.98 -12.77 3.43
N GLU A 111 -22.68 -12.76 3.10
CA GLU A 111 -21.65 -12.00 3.81
C GLU A 111 -21.02 -10.96 2.88
N LEU A 112 -20.41 -9.92 3.44
CA LEU A 112 -19.61 -8.97 2.69
C LEU A 112 -18.13 -9.39 2.75
N PHE A 113 -17.48 -9.38 1.59
CA PHE A 113 -16.07 -9.72 1.45
C PHE A 113 -15.28 -8.48 1.04
N GLY A 114 -14.14 -8.27 1.69
CA GLY A 114 -13.14 -7.27 1.31
C GLY A 114 -11.93 -7.94 0.65
N LEU A 115 -11.62 -7.53 -0.58
CA LEU A 115 -10.51 -8.05 -1.36
C LEU A 115 -9.55 -6.90 -1.61
N PHE A 116 -8.27 -7.06 -1.29
CA PHE A 116 -7.27 -6.01 -1.48
C PHE A 116 -5.88 -6.59 -1.60
N THR A 117 -4.97 -5.78 -2.14
CA THR A 117 -3.54 -6.07 -2.22
C THR A 117 -2.81 -5.22 -1.18
N LEU A 118 -1.95 -5.85 -0.39
CA LEU A 118 -1.02 -5.18 0.52
C LEU A 118 0.37 -5.22 -0.10
N THR A 119 1.03 -4.07 -0.20
CA THR A 119 2.45 -3.96 -0.56
C THR A 119 3.21 -3.42 0.63
N LEU A 120 4.21 -4.15 1.12
CA LEU A 120 4.96 -3.75 2.32
C LEU A 120 6.36 -3.27 1.97
N PHE A 121 6.70 -2.08 2.45
CA PHE A 121 8.05 -1.57 2.39
C PHE A 121 8.75 -1.74 3.75
N LYS A 122 9.96 -2.27 3.76
CA LYS A 122 10.77 -2.34 4.98
C LYS A 122 11.63 -1.08 5.04
N ASP A 123 11.51 -0.31 6.11
CA ASP A 123 12.44 0.78 6.38
C ASP A 123 13.70 0.20 7.04
N GLU A 124 14.86 0.37 6.42
CA GLU A 124 16.14 -0.08 6.98
C GLU A 124 16.55 0.73 8.23
N LYS A 125 15.91 1.88 8.51
CA LYS A 125 16.32 2.79 9.59
C LYS A 125 15.86 2.41 11.00
N ASN A 126 14.98 1.42 11.17
CA ASN A 126 14.47 1.06 12.50
C ASN A 126 15.21 -0.08 13.22
N ASN A 127 16.30 -0.61 12.66
CA ASN A 127 17.12 -1.64 13.32
C ASN A 127 18.41 -1.09 13.98
N ALA A 128 18.52 0.23 14.19
CA ALA A 128 19.68 0.85 14.84
C ALA A 128 19.49 1.12 16.35
N SER A 129 18.39 0.66 16.97
CA SER A 129 18.04 1.00 18.35
C SER A 129 17.77 -0.20 19.26
N GLU A 130 18.40 -1.34 18.98
CA GLU A 130 18.48 -2.47 19.91
C GLU A 130 19.92 -3.04 19.89
N GLN A 131 20.83 -2.30 20.53
CA GLN A 131 22.07 -2.83 21.11
C GLN A 131 22.24 -2.27 22.52
#